data_AF-A0A087TV62-F1
#
_entry.id   AF-A0A087TV62-F1
#
_cell.length_a   1.000
_cell.length_b   1.000
_cell.length_c   1.000
_cell.angle_alpha   90.00
_cell.angle_beta   90.00
_cell.angle_gamma   90.00
#
_symmetry.space_group_name_H-M   'P 1'
#
loop_
_entity.id
_entity.type
_entity.pdbx_description
1 polymer ?
#
loop_
_entity_poly.entity_id
_entity_poly.type
_entity_poly.pdbx_seq_one_letter_code
_entity_poly.pdbx_strand_id
1 'polypeptide(L)'
;MKIVDIKGIAEYLKTRKDVLLVVDNTFMSAYFQNPVVLGADIAMHSLTKYMNGFSDVLMGAMATNNETIYEKLKDNQKSIGNLPSPMDCFLVLRGLKTLHLRMLKHAENALQIAEFLERHPKVEKVFYPGLASHPQSELSRRQSKGSGGMVSFCIKGGTSEAMAFVQALKVFTLAVSLGSAESLVEIPSLMTA
;
A
#
# COMPACT_ATOMS: atom_id res chain seq x y z
N MET A 1 9.06 -2.14 7.40
CA MET A 1 8.01 -2.74 6.55
C MET A 1 8.14 -4.26 6.62
N LYS A 2 7.04 -4.99 6.89
CA LYS A 2 7.03 -6.46 6.95
C LYS A 2 6.21 -6.99 5.77
N ILE A 3 6.59 -8.15 5.25
CA ILE A 3 5.91 -8.83 4.15
C ILE A 3 5.33 -10.14 4.68
N VAL A 4 4.17 -10.54 4.17
CA VAL A 4 3.47 -11.77 4.57
C VAL A 4 3.34 -12.67 3.35
N ASP A 5 3.58 -13.97 3.50
CA ASP A 5 3.40 -14.96 2.42
C ASP A 5 1.92 -15.28 2.27
N ILE A 6 1.27 -14.61 1.32
CA ILE A 6 -0.18 -14.72 1.10
C ILE A 6 -0.54 -16.15 0.69
N LYS A 7 0.25 -16.74 -0.21
CA LYS A 7 0.00 -18.09 -0.73
C LYS A 7 0.19 -19.14 0.36
N GLY A 8 1.25 -19.02 1.16
CA GLY A 8 1.48 -19.92 2.29
C GLY A 8 0.35 -19.89 3.32
N ILE A 9 -0.18 -18.71 3.64
CA ILE A 9 -1.34 -18.58 4.54
C ILE A 9 -2.60 -19.17 3.90
N ALA A 10 -2.87 -18.86 2.62
CA ALA A 10 -4.02 -19.40 1.90
C ALA A 10 -3.99 -20.94 1.88
N GLU A 11 -2.81 -21.54 1.64
CA GLU A 11 -2.62 -22.99 1.66
C GLU A 11 -2.86 -23.59 3.05
N TYR A 12 -2.37 -22.95 4.11
CA TYR A 12 -2.62 -23.37 5.49
C TYR A 12 -4.12 -23.32 5.86
N LEU A 13 -4.85 -22.33 5.33
CA LEU A 13 -6.28 -22.15 5.63
C LEU A 13 -7.21 -23.02 4.77
N LYS A 14 -6.72 -23.76 3.75
CA LYS A 14 -7.57 -24.61 2.89
C LYS A 14 -8.45 -25.61 3.66
N THR A 15 -7.98 -26.10 4.81
CA THR A 15 -8.72 -27.05 5.66
C THR A 15 -9.70 -26.37 6.62
N ARG A 16 -9.64 -25.04 6.75
CA ARG A 16 -10.43 -24.22 7.70
C ARG A 16 -11.45 -23.36 6.96
N LYS A 17 -12.53 -23.98 6.50
CA LYS A 17 -13.59 -23.33 5.70
C LYS A 17 -14.39 -22.26 6.46
N ASP A 18 -14.22 -22.19 7.77
CA ASP A 18 -14.83 -21.22 8.69
C ASP A 18 -14.04 -19.90 8.79
N VAL A 19 -12.82 -19.85 8.24
CA VAL A 19 -11.93 -18.69 8.32
C VAL A 19 -11.79 -18.05 6.94
N LEU A 20 -12.03 -16.75 6.84
CA LEU A 20 -11.79 -15.97 5.62
C LEU A 20 -10.41 -15.31 5.65
N LEU A 21 -9.66 -15.45 4.56
CA LEU A 21 -8.42 -14.71 4.34
C LEU A 21 -8.70 -13.41 3.59
N VAL A 22 -8.56 -12.29 4.29
CA VAL A 22 -8.65 -10.94 3.72
C VAL A 22 -7.25 -10.34 3.65
N VAL A 23 -6.90 -9.79 2.49
CA VAL A 23 -5.64 -9.07 2.30
C VAL A 23 -5.93 -7.63 1.96
N ASP A 24 -5.55 -6.71 2.85
CA ASP A 24 -5.44 -5.29 2.51
C ASP A 24 -4.24 -5.09 1.58
N ASN A 25 -4.53 -4.75 0.34
CA ASN A 25 -3.57 -4.62 -0.74
C ASN A 25 -3.35 -3.15 -1.13
N THR A 26 -3.63 -2.23 -0.22
CA THR A 26 -3.53 -0.78 -0.44
C THR A 26 -2.13 -0.35 -0.89
N PHE A 27 -1.06 -0.84 -0.24
CA PHE A 27 0.31 -0.40 -0.51
C PHE A 27 0.84 -0.87 -1.88
N MET A 28 0.41 -2.05 -2.32
CA MET A 28 0.87 -2.63 -3.58
C MET A 28 0.01 -2.24 -4.77
N SER A 29 -1.24 -1.81 -4.51
CA SER A 29 -2.32 -1.67 -5.50
C SER A 29 -2.62 -2.99 -6.24
N ALA A 30 -3.69 -3.00 -7.04
CA ALA A 30 -3.99 -4.12 -7.92
C ALA A 30 -2.96 -4.30 -9.05
N TYR A 31 -2.08 -3.32 -9.28
CA TYR A 31 -1.08 -3.37 -10.35
C TYR A 31 0.09 -4.29 -10.02
N PHE A 32 0.68 -4.16 -8.83
CA PHE A 32 1.86 -4.97 -8.46
C PHE A 32 1.50 -6.29 -7.78
N GLN A 33 0.36 -6.40 -7.11
CA GLN A 33 0.01 -7.63 -6.40
C GLN A 33 -1.49 -7.91 -6.52
N ASN A 34 -1.84 -9.17 -6.78
CA ASN A 34 -3.23 -9.61 -6.82
C ASN A 34 -3.43 -10.73 -5.77
N PRO A 35 -3.93 -10.39 -4.57
CA PRO A 35 -4.10 -11.37 -3.50
C PRO A 35 -5.08 -12.50 -3.82
N VAL A 36 -6.12 -12.24 -4.62
CA VAL A 36 -7.11 -13.26 -4.99
C VAL A 36 -6.46 -14.36 -5.82
N VAL A 37 -5.54 -14.00 -6.73
CA VAL A 37 -4.74 -14.98 -7.49
C VAL A 37 -3.80 -15.78 -6.59
N LEU A 38 -3.36 -15.20 -5.47
CA LEU A 38 -2.52 -15.85 -4.47
C LEU A 38 -3.33 -16.70 -3.46
N GLY A 39 -4.66 -16.74 -3.57
CA GLY A 39 -5.54 -17.58 -2.74
C GLY A 39 -6.25 -16.85 -1.60
N ALA A 40 -6.20 -15.51 -1.54
CA ALA A 40 -7.05 -14.75 -0.62
C ALA A 40 -8.52 -14.81 -1.05
N ASP A 41 -9.43 -14.87 -0.08
CA ASP A 41 -10.87 -14.82 -0.34
C ASP A 41 -11.31 -13.42 -0.76
N ILE A 42 -10.70 -12.38 -0.16
CA ILE A 42 -11.01 -10.98 -0.41
C ILE A 42 -9.72 -10.17 -0.53
N ALA A 43 -9.59 -9.40 -1.61
CA ALA A 43 -8.64 -8.31 -1.71
C ALA A 43 -9.33 -6.99 -1.35
N MET A 44 -8.86 -6.32 -0.31
CA MET A 44 -9.36 -5.02 0.14
C MET A 44 -8.41 -3.90 -0.29
N HIS A 45 -8.96 -2.73 -0.61
CA HIS A 45 -8.20 -1.54 -0.94
C HIS A 45 -8.80 -0.29 -0.30
N SER A 46 -7.94 0.55 0.28
CA SER A 46 -8.20 1.98 0.37
C SER A 46 -7.95 2.61 -1.00
N LEU A 47 -9.03 2.92 -1.72
CA LEU A 47 -8.95 3.56 -3.03
C LEU A 47 -8.49 5.01 -2.96
N THR A 48 -8.57 5.64 -1.78
CA THR A 48 -7.98 6.94 -1.45
C THR A 48 -6.51 7.07 -1.85
N LYS A 49 -5.79 5.96 -1.81
CA LYS A 49 -4.34 5.91 -1.98
C LYS A 49 -3.96 5.75 -3.46
N TYR A 50 -3.11 4.79 -3.78
CA TYR A 50 -2.59 4.56 -5.12
C TYR A 50 -3.65 4.36 -6.21
N MET A 51 -4.79 3.74 -5.89
CA MET A 51 -5.80 3.40 -6.90
C MET A 51 -6.43 4.65 -7.50
N ASN A 52 -6.86 5.61 -6.67
CA ASN A 52 -7.19 6.97 -7.14
C ASN A 52 -5.92 7.71 -7.57
N GLY A 53 -5.02 7.97 -6.61
CA GLY A 53 -3.68 8.52 -6.87
C GLY A 53 -3.58 10.03 -6.99
N PHE A 54 -4.62 10.78 -6.58
CA PHE A 54 -4.67 12.24 -6.71
C PHE A 54 -5.09 12.97 -5.41
N SER A 55 -5.10 12.28 -4.26
CA SER A 55 -5.41 12.85 -2.93
C SER A 55 -6.74 13.62 -2.82
N ASP A 56 -7.71 13.34 -3.68
CA ASP A 56 -8.98 14.09 -3.81
C ASP A 56 -10.23 13.23 -3.59
N VAL A 57 -10.09 11.93 -3.28
CA VAL A 57 -11.21 11.00 -3.06
C VAL A 57 -11.00 10.14 -1.80
N LEU A 58 -12.06 9.96 -1.01
CA LEU A 58 -12.11 8.98 0.07
C LEU A 58 -13.00 7.81 -0.33
N MET A 59 -12.42 6.63 -0.61
CA MET A 59 -13.19 5.47 -1.04
C MET A 59 -12.48 4.16 -0.68
N GLY A 60 -13.25 3.10 -0.45
CA GLY A 60 -12.76 1.74 -0.26
C GLY A 60 -13.33 0.79 -1.30
N ALA A 61 -12.68 -0.35 -1.51
CA ALA A 61 -13.22 -1.44 -2.32
C ALA A 61 -12.79 -2.80 -1.76
N MET A 62 -13.63 -3.80 -2.05
CA MET A 62 -13.36 -5.22 -1.79
C MET A 62 -13.63 -5.99 -3.08
N ALA A 63 -12.73 -6.87 -3.46
CA ALA A 63 -12.84 -7.74 -4.62
C ALA A 63 -12.75 -9.21 -4.18
N THR A 64 -13.60 -10.06 -4.75
CA THR A 64 -13.64 -11.50 -4.49
C THR A 64 -14.08 -12.26 -5.74
N ASN A 65 -13.65 -13.51 -5.87
CA ASN A 65 -14.15 -14.44 -6.90
C ASN A 65 -15.24 -15.39 -6.35
N ASN A 66 -15.57 -15.30 -5.05
CA ASN A 66 -16.55 -16.17 -4.42
C ASN A 66 -17.93 -15.50 -4.40
N GLU A 67 -18.88 -16.07 -5.12
CA GLU A 67 -20.24 -15.54 -5.27
C GLU A 67 -21.00 -15.45 -3.92
N THR A 68 -20.80 -16.41 -3.03
CA THR A 68 -21.41 -16.39 -1.69
C THR A 68 -20.87 -15.24 -0.84
N ILE A 69 -19.56 -14.96 -0.95
CA ILE A 69 -18.95 -13.81 -0.26
C ILE A 69 -19.45 -12.51 -0.89
N TYR A 70 -19.52 -12.45 -2.23
CA TYR A 70 -19.99 -11.28 -2.96
C TYR A 70 -21.42 -10.89 -2.56
N GLU A 71 -22.38 -11.82 -2.56
CA GLU A 71 -23.77 -11.50 -2.19
C GLU A 71 -23.86 -11.00 -0.74
N LYS A 72 -23.11 -11.60 0.21
CA LYS A 72 -23.05 -11.08 1.59
C LYS A 72 -22.48 -9.67 1.67
N LEU A 73 -21.40 -9.37 0.93
CA LEU A 73 -20.80 -8.03 0.89
C LEU A 73 -21.77 -7.00 0.31
N LYS A 74 -22.49 -7.36 -0.75
CA LYS A 74 -23.50 -6.53 -1.42
C LYS A 74 -24.71 -6.26 -0.52
N ASP A 75 -25.22 -7.29 0.17
CA ASP A 75 -26.32 -7.14 1.13
C ASP A 75 -25.93 -6.24 2.31
N ASN A 76 -24.70 -6.38 2.82
CA ASN A 76 -24.15 -5.49 3.85
C ASN A 76 -24.00 -4.06 3.33
N GLN A 77 -23.48 -3.88 2.11
CA GLN A 77 -23.36 -2.55 1.50
C GLN A 77 -24.72 -1.86 1.37
N LYS A 78 -25.76 -2.60 0.95
CA LYS A 78 -27.14 -2.09 0.85
C LYS A 78 -27.73 -1.76 2.21
N SER A 79 -27.53 -2.61 3.21
CA SER A 79 -28.12 -2.47 4.54
C SER A 79 -27.45 -1.37 5.37
N ILE A 80 -26.12 -1.25 5.28
CA ILE A 80 -25.33 -0.26 6.04
C ILE A 80 -25.36 1.10 5.35
N GLY A 81 -25.43 1.13 4.00
CA GLY A 81 -25.55 2.37 3.24
C GLY A 81 -24.24 3.14 3.02
N ASN A 82 -23.09 2.54 3.31
CA ASN A 82 -21.76 3.12 3.08
C ASN A 82 -21.38 3.09 1.59
N LEU A 83 -22.16 3.81 0.76
CA LEU A 83 -21.97 3.91 -0.69
C LEU A 83 -21.15 5.18 -1.04
N PRO A 84 -20.19 5.08 -1.98
CA PRO A 84 -19.46 6.25 -2.45
C PRO A 84 -20.33 7.17 -3.31
N SER A 85 -19.97 8.45 -3.36
CA SER A 85 -20.55 9.40 -4.30
C SER A 85 -20.29 8.96 -5.75
N PRO A 86 -21.27 9.10 -6.69
CA PRO A 86 -21.03 8.82 -8.11
C PRO A 86 -19.88 9.65 -8.70
N MET A 87 -19.65 10.86 -8.20
CA MET A 87 -18.52 11.69 -8.62
C MET A 87 -17.19 11.10 -8.17
N ASP A 88 -17.11 10.61 -6.93
CA ASP A 88 -15.91 9.95 -6.39
C ASP A 88 -15.61 8.67 -7.17
N CYS A 89 -16.65 7.89 -7.49
CA CYS A 89 -16.53 6.72 -8.38
C CYS A 89 -15.91 7.11 -9.73
N PHE A 90 -16.39 8.19 -10.34
CA PHE A 90 -15.86 8.70 -11.60
C PHE A 90 -14.39 9.13 -11.48
N LEU A 91 -14.02 9.85 -10.42
CA LEU A 91 -12.65 10.29 -10.19
C LEU A 91 -11.69 9.12 -10.00
N VAL A 92 -12.08 8.09 -9.25
CA VAL A 92 -11.26 6.86 -9.16
C VAL A 92 -11.18 6.14 -10.49
N LEU A 93 -12.28 5.99 -11.24
CA LEU A 93 -12.23 5.40 -12.58
C LEU A 93 -11.30 6.16 -13.53
N ARG A 94 -11.24 7.49 -13.41
CA ARG A 94 -10.28 8.34 -14.12
C ARG A 94 -8.85 8.05 -13.66
N GLY A 95 -8.61 7.98 -12.34
CA GLY A 95 -7.28 7.71 -11.79
C GLY A 95 -6.72 6.32 -12.10
N LEU A 96 -7.58 5.31 -12.22
CA LEU A 96 -7.21 3.95 -12.61
C LEU A 96 -6.61 3.89 -14.02
N LYS A 97 -7.00 4.78 -14.93
CA LYS A 97 -6.46 4.82 -16.31
C LYS A 97 -4.95 5.07 -16.35
N THR A 98 -4.40 5.76 -15.35
CA THR A 98 -2.96 6.05 -15.26
C THR A 98 -2.24 5.21 -14.20
N LEU A 99 -2.94 4.30 -13.52
CA LEU A 99 -2.37 3.51 -12.42
C LEU A 99 -1.09 2.79 -12.82
N HIS A 100 -1.08 2.12 -13.97
CA HIS A 100 0.08 1.39 -14.47
C HIS A 100 1.32 2.28 -14.67
N LEU A 101 1.15 3.48 -15.23
CA LEU A 101 2.23 4.45 -15.42
C LEU A 101 2.73 4.99 -14.08
N ARG A 102 1.80 5.39 -13.20
CA ARG A 102 2.12 5.94 -11.88
C ARG A 102 2.85 4.92 -11.01
N MET A 103 2.36 3.69 -10.93
CA MET A 103 2.95 2.66 -10.07
C MET A 103 4.37 2.29 -10.50
N LEU A 104 4.64 2.20 -11.81
CA LEU A 104 6.00 2.02 -12.33
C LEU A 104 6.91 3.16 -11.88
N LYS A 105 6.47 4.42 -12.04
CA LYS A 105 7.28 5.57 -11.65
C LYS A 105 7.48 5.68 -10.13
N HIS A 106 6.47 5.31 -9.35
CA HIS A 106 6.58 5.21 -7.89
C HIS A 106 7.64 4.19 -7.47
N ALA A 107 7.64 2.99 -8.06
CA ALA A 107 8.62 1.96 -7.74
C ALA A 107 10.04 2.37 -8.15
N GLU A 108 10.19 2.97 -9.34
CA GLU A 108 11.48 3.48 -9.83
C GLU A 108 12.05 4.57 -8.90
N ASN A 109 11.24 5.58 -8.55
CA ASN A 109 11.66 6.66 -7.67
C ASN A 109 11.95 6.18 -6.25
N ALA A 110 11.08 5.31 -5.71
CA ALA A 110 11.24 4.76 -4.37
C ALA A 110 12.51 3.91 -4.23
N LEU A 111 12.88 3.14 -5.26
CA LEU A 111 14.14 2.40 -5.26
C LEU A 111 15.34 3.35 -5.18
N GLN A 112 15.38 4.40 -6.01
CA GLN A 112 16.47 5.39 -5.99
C GLN A 112 16.57 6.10 -4.63
N ILE A 113 15.44 6.47 -4.04
CA ILE A 113 15.38 7.06 -2.69
C ILE A 113 15.87 6.08 -1.63
N ALA A 114 15.41 4.83 -1.68
CA ALA A 114 15.77 3.80 -0.71
C ALA A 114 17.28 3.50 -0.75
N GLU A 115 17.86 3.38 -1.95
CA GLU A 115 19.30 3.19 -2.15
C GLU A 115 20.13 4.40 -1.71
N PHE A 116 19.64 5.61 -1.98
CA PHE A 116 20.28 6.83 -1.47
C PHE A 116 20.31 6.85 0.05
N LEU A 117 19.17 6.59 0.69
CA LEU A 117 19.04 6.56 2.15
C LEU A 117 19.90 5.45 2.77
N GLU A 118 19.98 4.28 2.14
CA GLU A 118 20.74 3.14 2.67
C GLU A 118 22.25 3.44 2.78
N ARG A 119 22.77 4.30 1.89
CA ARG A 119 24.17 4.74 1.92
C ARG A 119 24.41 5.99 2.76
N HIS A 120 23.37 6.65 3.27
CA HIS A 120 23.49 7.95 3.91
C HIS A 120 23.97 7.81 5.37
N PRO A 121 25.01 8.54 5.82
CA PRO A 121 25.63 8.33 7.13
C PRO A 121 24.70 8.65 8.31
N LYS A 122 23.68 9.48 8.11
CA LYS A 122 22.65 9.80 9.13
C LYS A 122 21.47 8.82 9.18
N VAL A 123 21.42 7.83 8.29
CA VAL A 123 20.36 6.81 8.28
C VAL A 123 20.89 5.56 8.98
N GLU A 124 20.08 4.99 9.87
CA GLU A 124 20.40 3.78 10.61
C GLU A 124 19.93 2.53 9.85
N LYS A 125 18.74 2.58 9.28
CA LYS A 125 18.13 1.44 8.59
C LYS A 125 17.10 1.88 7.59
N VAL A 126 17.03 1.19 6.45
CA VAL A 126 15.98 1.39 5.43
C VAL A 126 15.14 0.12 5.32
N PHE A 127 13.84 0.31 5.12
CA PHE A 127 12.86 -0.74 4.87
C PHE A 127 12.15 -0.46 3.55
N TYR A 128 12.61 -1.14 2.51
CA TYR A 128 11.98 -1.12 1.20
C TYR A 128 12.02 -2.52 0.59
N PRO A 129 10.87 -3.12 0.19
CA PRO A 129 10.84 -4.48 -0.37
C PRO A 129 11.76 -4.71 -1.58
N GLY A 130 12.05 -3.64 -2.33
CA GLY A 130 12.92 -3.70 -3.51
C GLY A 130 14.41 -3.77 -3.21
N LEU A 131 14.85 -3.46 -1.98
CA LEU A 131 16.27 -3.56 -1.61
C LEU A 131 16.68 -5.02 -1.39
N ALA A 132 17.89 -5.36 -1.82
CA ALA A 132 18.49 -6.67 -1.54
C ALA A 132 18.66 -6.94 -0.03
N SER A 133 18.91 -5.86 0.74
CA SER A 133 19.04 -5.90 2.20
C SER A 133 17.73 -6.18 2.94
N HIS A 134 16.57 -6.08 2.27
CA HIS A 134 15.29 -6.36 2.91
C HIS A 134 15.19 -7.87 3.22
N PRO A 135 14.93 -8.27 4.48
CA PRO A 135 14.96 -9.68 4.89
C PRO A 135 14.00 -10.60 4.12
N GLN A 136 12.97 -10.00 3.52
CA GLN A 136 11.91 -10.70 2.79
C GLN A 136 11.88 -10.30 1.29
N SER A 137 12.99 -9.80 0.75
CA SER A 137 13.08 -9.34 -0.65
C SER A 137 12.75 -10.45 -1.66
N GLU A 138 13.20 -11.68 -1.41
CA GLU A 138 12.87 -12.85 -2.24
C GLU A 138 11.38 -13.18 -2.22
N LEU A 139 10.75 -13.17 -1.02
CA LEU A 139 9.32 -13.37 -0.90
C LEU A 139 8.55 -12.29 -1.68
N SER A 140 8.96 -11.02 -1.55
CA SER A 140 8.36 -9.92 -2.33
C SER A 140 8.40 -10.23 -3.82
N ARG A 141 9.58 -10.58 -4.36
CA ARG A 141 9.75 -10.89 -5.79
C ARG A 141 8.90 -12.06 -6.27
N ARG A 142 8.64 -13.05 -5.39
CA ARG A 142 7.82 -14.22 -5.72
C ARG A 142 6.33 -13.90 -5.82
N GLN A 143 5.82 -12.91 -5.09
CA GLN A 143 4.38 -12.66 -4.99
C GLN A 143 3.92 -11.30 -5.58
N SER A 144 4.84 -10.41 -5.94
CA SER A 144 4.54 -9.11 -6.55
C SER A 144 5.36 -8.86 -7.82
N LYS A 145 4.81 -8.04 -8.73
CA LYS A 145 5.44 -7.59 -9.99
C LYS A 145 6.29 -6.32 -9.82
N GLY A 146 6.42 -5.83 -8.59
CA GLY A 146 7.13 -4.61 -8.25
C GLY A 146 7.08 -4.34 -6.75
N SER A 147 7.76 -3.28 -6.32
CA SER A 147 8.07 -3.03 -4.89
C SER A 147 7.26 -1.89 -4.26
N GLY A 148 6.37 -1.26 -5.03
CA GLY A 148 5.56 -0.13 -4.56
C GLY A 148 6.36 1.17 -4.35
N GLY A 149 5.67 2.23 -3.94
CA GLY A 149 6.26 3.57 -3.72
C GLY A 149 6.58 3.91 -2.26
N MET A 150 6.32 2.99 -1.33
CA MET A 150 6.46 3.25 0.10
C MET A 150 7.87 2.92 0.58
N VAL A 151 8.56 3.92 1.15
CA VAL A 151 9.88 3.74 1.78
C VAL A 151 9.75 4.13 3.24
N SER A 152 10.23 3.29 4.15
CA SER A 152 10.37 3.64 5.56
C SER A 152 11.84 3.57 5.96
N PHE A 153 12.30 4.42 6.87
CA PHE A 153 13.67 4.38 7.35
C PHE A 153 13.77 4.93 8.78
N CYS A 154 14.85 4.59 9.46
CA CYS A 154 15.20 5.09 10.79
C CYS A 154 16.34 6.10 10.65
N ILE A 155 16.14 7.32 11.15
CA ILE A 155 17.19 8.35 11.23
C ILE A 155 17.96 8.21 12.55
N LYS A 156 19.28 8.39 12.49
CA LYS A 156 20.12 8.45 13.70
C LYS A 156 19.79 9.72 14.49
N GLY A 157 19.88 9.67 15.82
CA GLY A 157 19.60 10.82 16.69
C GLY A 157 18.13 10.93 17.16
N GLY A 158 17.27 9.99 16.77
CA GLY A 158 15.92 9.86 17.32
C GLY A 158 14.94 10.94 16.88
N THR A 159 13.92 11.19 17.71
CA THR A 159 12.74 12.01 17.35
C THR A 159 13.10 13.45 16.98
N SER A 160 14.03 14.08 17.70
CA SER A 160 14.42 15.47 17.42
C SER A 160 15.07 15.62 16.04
N GLU A 161 15.96 14.70 15.66
CA GLU A 161 16.56 14.72 14.31
C GLU A 161 15.52 14.38 13.24
N ALA A 162 14.58 13.47 13.52
CA ALA A 162 13.48 13.16 12.60
C ALA A 162 12.61 14.40 12.32
N MET A 163 12.27 15.16 13.35
CA MET A 163 11.51 16.41 13.21
C MET A 163 12.28 17.45 12.41
N ALA A 164 13.56 17.66 12.72
CA ALA A 164 14.41 18.60 11.99
C ALA A 164 14.56 18.21 10.52
N PHE A 165 14.74 16.92 10.22
CA PHE A 165 14.79 16.40 8.85
C PHE A 165 13.50 16.72 8.08
N VAL A 166 12.33 16.36 8.64
CA VAL A 166 11.04 16.59 8.00
C VAL A 166 10.78 18.08 7.77
N GLN A 167 11.11 18.94 8.74
CA GLN A 167 10.95 20.40 8.62
C GLN A 167 11.85 21.02 7.55
N ALA A 168 12.98 20.38 7.22
CA ALA A 168 13.92 20.86 6.21
C ALA A 168 13.54 20.46 4.77
N LEU A 169 12.59 19.55 4.57
CA LEU A 169 12.17 19.10 3.25
C LEU A 169 11.39 20.19 2.51
N LYS A 170 11.69 20.36 1.22
CA LYS A 170 11.06 21.37 0.34
C LYS A 170 10.14 20.76 -0.73
N VAL A 171 10.28 19.46 -0.99
CA VAL A 171 9.54 18.72 -2.02
C VAL A 171 8.57 17.73 -1.41
N PHE A 172 9.00 17.03 -0.35
CA PHE A 172 8.13 16.16 0.41
C PHE A 172 7.28 16.98 1.37
N THR A 173 5.96 16.87 1.25
CA THR A 173 5.02 17.54 2.14
C THR A 173 4.82 16.72 3.40
N LEU A 174 4.90 17.37 4.57
CA LEU A 174 4.52 16.75 5.83
C LEU A 174 2.99 16.61 5.89
N ALA A 175 2.48 15.40 5.64
CA ALA A 175 1.06 15.11 5.70
C ALA A 175 0.82 13.63 5.97
N VAL A 176 -0.29 13.32 6.63
CA VAL A 176 -0.81 11.95 6.72
C VAL A 176 -1.42 11.55 5.37
N SER A 177 -1.53 10.25 5.12
CA SER A 177 -1.90 9.62 3.83
C SER A 177 -0.70 9.28 2.95
N LEU A 178 -0.96 8.68 1.78
CA LEU A 178 0.05 8.14 0.87
C LEU A 178 -0.53 7.85 -0.51
N GLY A 179 0.35 7.59 -1.47
CA GLY A 179 0.02 6.98 -2.75
C GLY A 179 -0.52 7.93 -3.83
N SER A 180 -0.38 9.24 -3.62
CA SER A 180 -0.65 10.24 -4.63
C SER A 180 0.59 10.57 -5.46
N ALA A 181 0.42 11.39 -6.49
CA ALA A 181 1.49 11.86 -7.35
C ALA A 181 2.51 12.75 -6.61
N GLU A 182 2.06 13.52 -5.63
CA GLU A 182 2.93 14.29 -4.74
C GLU A 182 3.67 13.40 -3.73
N SER A 183 4.88 13.82 -3.36
CA SER A 183 5.69 13.12 -2.37
C SER A 183 5.30 13.57 -0.96
N LEU A 184 4.97 12.61 -0.09
CA LEU A 184 4.59 12.85 1.29
C LEU A 184 5.61 12.24 2.25
N VAL A 185 5.76 12.84 3.42
CA VAL A 185 6.54 12.31 4.54
C VAL A 185 5.72 12.40 5.83
N GLU A 186 5.92 11.45 6.73
CA GLU A 186 5.35 11.49 8.08
C GLU A 186 6.32 10.88 9.10
N ILE A 187 6.09 11.20 10.38
CA ILE A 187 6.72 10.53 11.52
C ILE A 187 5.62 9.71 12.20
N PRO A 188 5.47 8.41 11.91
CA PRO A 188 4.30 7.65 12.34
C PRO A 188 4.06 7.70 13.84
N SER A 189 5.11 7.58 14.65
CA SER A 189 5.01 7.63 16.12
C SER A 189 4.45 8.93 16.70
N LEU A 190 4.41 10.01 15.91
CA LEU A 190 3.85 11.31 16.32
C LEU A 190 2.56 11.68 15.59
N MET A 191 2.25 11.02 14.47
CA MET A 191 1.21 11.47 13.53
C MET A 191 0.12 10.44 13.28
N THR A 192 0.46 9.15 13.28
CA THR A 192 -0.45 8.07 12.91
C THR A 192 -0.34 6.96 13.97
N ALA A 193 -1.34 6.91 14.84
CA ALA A 193 -1.55 5.83 15.80
C ALA A 193 -2.38 4.70 15.18
#